data_AF-X0U5P4-F1
#
_entry.id   AF-X0U5P4-F1
#
_cell.length_a   1.000
_cell.length_b   1.000
_cell.length_c   1.000
_cell.angle_alpha   90.00
_cell.angle_beta   90.00
_cell.angle_gamma   90.00
#
_symmetry.space_group_name_H-M   'P 1'
#
loop_
_entity.id
_entity.type
_entity.pdbx_description
1 polymer ?
#
loop_
_entity_poly.entity_id
_entity_poly.type
_entity_poly.pdbx_seq_one_letter_code
_entity_poly.pdbx_strand_id
1 'polypeptide(L)'
;KIVSAAQLEGFYYRPRIDHEFLAAHSEGLIATTGCLSGEVPRALLQGKHKHAQQLLDWYFEVFGRDHFFFELQHHDIPELPEVNKAIIELAERYQGRLIATNDVHYINPEDAELQDILLCIQTGAVRTDPDRMRMTDLSYYLRTPQEMQTLFSEVPESIENTLWIAERCEVDLGFEGYHLPDFKVPEDHTTESYLHDLCEAGLVARYGPRAGDSIYRERLDYELDIINQMGFNTYFLIVWDLCRFALEQGIWYNARGSAAGSIVAYCLGITLVDPIEHG
;
A
#
# COMPACT_ATOMS: atom_id res chain seq x y z
N LYS A 1 -7.01 -1.10 4.33
CA LYS A 1 -8.07 -1.92 4.97
C LYS A 1 -8.67 -2.93 3.99
N ILE A 2 -9.34 -2.49 2.91
CA ILE A 2 -9.97 -3.37 1.90
C ILE A 2 -9.01 -4.42 1.36
N VAL A 3 -7.81 -4.02 0.90
CA VAL A 3 -6.78 -4.95 0.40
C VAL A 3 -6.37 -5.98 1.46
N SER A 4 -6.21 -5.54 2.72
CA SER A 4 -5.84 -6.43 3.83
C SER A 4 -6.93 -7.45 4.13
N ALA A 5 -8.20 -7.03 4.22
CA ALA A 5 -9.33 -7.92 4.45
C ALA A 5 -9.49 -8.94 3.31
N ALA A 6 -9.33 -8.49 2.06
CA ALA A 6 -9.39 -9.37 0.90
C ALA A 6 -8.35 -10.49 0.94
N GLN A 7 -7.15 -10.21 1.50
CA GLN A 7 -6.07 -11.18 1.65
C GLN A 7 -6.21 -12.07 2.89
N LEU A 8 -6.59 -11.49 4.03
CA LEU A 8 -6.60 -12.20 5.32
C LEU A 8 -7.88 -13.00 5.54
N GLU A 9 -9.01 -12.54 5.00
CA GLU A 9 -10.34 -13.08 5.30
C GLU A 9 -11.06 -13.57 4.03
N GLY A 10 -10.92 -12.85 2.91
CA GLY A 10 -11.67 -13.12 1.67
C GLY A 10 -10.98 -14.05 0.66
N PHE A 11 -9.77 -14.52 0.96
CA PHE A 11 -8.95 -15.26 0.00
C PHE A 11 -9.53 -16.65 -0.32
N TYR A 12 -9.71 -16.94 -1.61
CA TYR A 12 -10.01 -18.29 -2.10
C TYR A 12 -9.05 -18.67 -3.22
N TYR A 13 -9.43 -18.50 -4.49
CA TYR A 13 -8.47 -18.53 -5.61
C TYR A 13 -7.81 -17.18 -5.86
N ARG A 14 -8.49 -16.10 -5.46
CA ARG A 14 -8.05 -14.71 -5.53
C ARG A 14 -8.49 -13.99 -4.24
N PRO A 15 -7.81 -12.92 -3.82
CA PRO A 15 -8.30 -12.05 -2.76
C PRO A 15 -9.59 -11.37 -3.24
N ARG A 16 -10.64 -11.38 -2.41
CA ARG A 16 -11.97 -10.87 -2.76
C ARG A 16 -12.56 -10.11 -1.56
N ILE A 17 -13.45 -9.18 -1.85
CA ILE A 17 -14.33 -8.54 -0.86
C ILE A 17 -15.79 -8.78 -1.25
N ASP A 18 -16.70 -8.54 -0.32
CA ASP A 18 -18.13 -8.51 -0.58
C ASP A 18 -18.67 -7.07 -0.57
N HIS A 19 -19.93 -6.94 -0.99
CA HIS A 19 -20.65 -5.67 -1.04
C HIS A 19 -20.81 -5.04 0.35
N GLU A 20 -21.10 -5.84 1.39
CA GLU A 20 -21.29 -5.33 2.75
C GLU A 20 -20.01 -4.67 3.28
N PHE A 21 -18.87 -5.34 3.13
CA PHE A 21 -17.58 -4.80 3.54
C PHE A 21 -17.21 -3.56 2.73
N LEU A 22 -17.48 -3.55 1.42
CA LEU A 22 -17.21 -2.39 0.57
C LEU A 22 -18.07 -1.19 0.97
N ALA A 23 -19.36 -1.40 1.25
CA ALA A 23 -20.27 -0.34 1.72
C ALA A 23 -19.84 0.22 3.08
N ALA A 24 -19.37 -0.61 4.00
CA ALA A 24 -18.86 -0.16 5.30
C ALA A 24 -17.54 0.63 5.20
N HIS A 25 -16.87 0.64 4.04
CA HIS A 25 -15.57 1.27 3.82
C HIS A 25 -15.52 2.12 2.54
N SER A 26 -16.67 2.63 2.07
CA SER A 26 -16.78 3.38 0.81
C SER A 26 -16.35 4.85 0.91
N GLU A 27 -16.22 5.38 2.13
CA GLU A 27 -15.83 6.78 2.36
C GLU A 27 -14.47 7.09 1.72
N GLY A 28 -14.42 8.17 0.93
CA GLY A 28 -13.22 8.60 0.23
C GLY A 28 -12.86 7.79 -1.02
N LEU A 29 -13.71 6.85 -1.45
CA LEU A 29 -13.48 6.03 -2.64
C LEU A 29 -14.29 6.50 -3.84
N ILE A 30 -13.66 6.50 -5.00
CA ILE A 30 -14.31 6.59 -6.31
C ILE A 30 -14.31 5.20 -6.94
N ALA A 31 -15.46 4.76 -7.46
CA ALA A 31 -15.66 3.47 -8.09
C ALA A 31 -16.29 3.61 -9.48
N THR A 32 -16.22 2.52 -10.26
CA THR A 32 -16.71 2.48 -11.63
C THR A 32 -17.48 1.20 -11.89
N THR A 33 -18.17 1.10 -13.03
CA THR A 33 -18.78 -0.16 -13.47
C THR A 33 -17.77 -1.26 -13.80
N GLY A 34 -16.48 -0.90 -13.96
CA GLY A 34 -15.38 -1.81 -14.27
C GLY A 34 -15.32 -2.22 -15.75
N CYS A 35 -14.33 -3.07 -16.05
CA CYS A 35 -14.14 -3.68 -17.37
C CYS A 35 -15.23 -4.73 -17.70
N LEU A 36 -15.09 -5.43 -18.82
CA LEU A 36 -16.03 -6.46 -19.26
C LEU A 36 -16.30 -7.58 -18.23
N SER A 37 -15.35 -7.81 -17.31
CA SER A 37 -15.48 -8.76 -16.20
C SER A 37 -16.18 -8.20 -14.96
N GLY A 38 -16.45 -6.89 -14.91
CA GLY A 38 -17.19 -6.21 -13.85
C GLY A 38 -18.64 -6.67 -13.76
N GLU A 39 -19.26 -6.49 -12.59
CA GLU A 39 -20.59 -7.05 -12.32
C GLU A 39 -21.67 -6.51 -13.26
N VAL A 40 -21.65 -5.19 -13.52
CA VAL A 40 -22.62 -4.53 -14.40
C VAL A 40 -22.40 -4.91 -15.88
N PRO A 41 -21.21 -4.77 -16.49
CA PRO A 41 -20.95 -5.22 -17.86
C PRO A 41 -21.28 -6.69 -18.07
N ARG A 42 -20.89 -7.57 -17.13
CA ARG A 42 -21.17 -9.01 -17.22
C ARG A 42 -22.67 -9.32 -17.16
N ALA A 43 -23.44 -8.60 -16.34
CA ALA A 43 -24.89 -8.76 -16.31
C ALA A 43 -25.55 -8.33 -17.62
N LEU A 44 -25.06 -7.25 -18.25
CA LEU A 44 -25.53 -6.78 -19.55
C LEU A 44 -25.24 -7.79 -20.67
N LEU A 45 -24.02 -8.34 -20.72
CA LEU A 45 -23.65 -9.39 -21.66
C LEU A 45 -24.55 -10.64 -21.57
N GLN A 46 -25.00 -10.97 -20.36
CA GLN A 46 -25.89 -12.10 -20.12
C GLN A 46 -27.37 -11.78 -20.38
N GLY A 47 -27.69 -10.59 -20.88
CA GLY A 47 -29.07 -10.12 -21.08
C GLY A 47 -29.86 -9.89 -19.78
N LYS A 48 -29.18 -9.82 -18.63
CA LYS A 48 -29.79 -9.67 -17.31
C LYS A 48 -29.97 -8.19 -16.94
N HIS A 49 -30.65 -7.42 -17.78
CA HIS A 49 -30.79 -5.96 -17.61
C HIS A 49 -31.40 -5.53 -16.27
N LYS A 50 -32.36 -6.29 -15.72
CA LYS A 50 -32.92 -6.00 -14.39
C LYS A 50 -31.89 -6.16 -13.28
N HIS A 51 -31.02 -7.16 -13.39
CA HIS A 51 -29.96 -7.38 -12.41
C HIS A 51 -28.88 -6.30 -12.52
N ALA A 52 -28.51 -5.90 -13.74
CA ALA A 52 -27.61 -4.77 -13.95
C ALA A 52 -28.16 -3.48 -13.32
N GLN A 53 -29.46 -3.23 -13.41
CA GLN A 53 -30.12 -2.11 -12.74
C GLN A 53 -30.04 -2.23 -11.22
N GLN A 54 -30.34 -3.39 -10.63
CA GLN A 54 -30.22 -3.61 -9.18
C GLN A 54 -28.80 -3.37 -8.66
N LEU A 55 -27.78 -3.78 -9.42
CA LEU A 55 -26.39 -3.52 -9.08
C LEU A 55 -26.08 -2.03 -9.11
N LEU A 56 -26.51 -1.32 -10.16
CA LEU A 56 -26.35 0.13 -10.25
C LEU A 56 -27.06 0.86 -9.11
N ASP A 57 -28.31 0.50 -8.80
CA ASP A 57 -29.06 1.06 -7.67
C ASP A 57 -28.23 0.95 -6.37
N TRP A 58 -27.64 -0.22 -6.12
CA TRP A 58 -26.77 -0.45 -4.97
C TRP A 58 -25.49 0.41 -5.01
N TYR A 59 -24.77 0.45 -6.13
CA TYR A 59 -23.55 1.25 -6.25
C TYR A 59 -23.82 2.75 -6.08
N PHE A 60 -24.93 3.26 -6.63
CA PHE A 60 -25.35 4.64 -6.45
C PHE A 60 -25.79 4.95 -5.01
N GLU A 61 -26.40 4.00 -4.31
CA GLU A 61 -26.71 4.13 -2.88
C GLU A 61 -25.43 4.22 -2.03
N VAL A 62 -24.42 3.41 -2.33
CA VAL A 62 -23.19 3.29 -1.53
C VAL A 62 -22.18 4.42 -1.77
N PHE A 63 -21.93 4.76 -3.03
CA PHE A 63 -20.89 5.73 -3.40
C PHE A 63 -21.48 7.13 -3.65
N GLY A 64 -22.75 7.19 -4.03
CA GLY A 64 -23.37 8.42 -4.51
C GLY A 64 -22.94 8.77 -5.93
N ARG A 65 -23.69 9.71 -6.51
CA ARG A 65 -23.61 10.07 -7.93
C ARG A 65 -22.29 10.73 -8.33
N ASP A 66 -21.59 11.37 -7.40
CA ASP A 66 -20.33 12.06 -7.66
C ASP A 66 -19.09 11.15 -7.45
N HIS A 67 -19.28 9.90 -7.00
CA HIS A 67 -18.19 8.94 -6.77
C HIS A 67 -18.38 7.60 -7.49
N PHE A 68 -19.47 7.42 -8.25
CA PHE A 68 -19.67 6.24 -9.09
C PHE A 68 -19.80 6.62 -10.57
N PHE A 69 -18.99 5.99 -11.41
CA PHE A 69 -18.87 6.32 -12.84
C PHE A 69 -19.15 5.13 -13.74
N PHE A 70 -19.73 5.43 -14.90
CA PHE A 70 -19.93 4.46 -15.96
C PHE A 70 -18.66 4.39 -16.82
N GLU A 71 -17.95 3.28 -16.74
CA GLU A 71 -16.67 3.09 -17.44
C GLU A 71 -16.87 2.53 -18.84
N LEU A 72 -16.25 3.21 -19.81
CA LEU A 72 -16.18 2.81 -21.20
C LEU A 72 -14.74 2.41 -21.55
N GLN A 73 -14.60 1.29 -22.24
CA GLN A 73 -13.32 0.78 -22.75
C GLN A 73 -13.47 0.45 -24.23
N HIS A 74 -12.39 0.55 -25.00
CA HIS A 74 -12.41 0.24 -26.43
C HIS A 74 -11.22 -0.64 -26.81
N HIS A 75 -11.51 -1.90 -27.10
CA HIS A 75 -10.58 -2.91 -27.61
C HIS A 75 -11.24 -3.66 -28.77
N ASP A 76 -10.46 -4.39 -29.57
CA ASP A 76 -11.00 -5.28 -30.62
C ASP A 76 -11.62 -6.55 -29.99
N ILE A 77 -12.74 -6.35 -29.29
CA ILE A 77 -13.54 -7.38 -28.63
C ILE A 77 -14.97 -7.27 -29.13
N PRO A 78 -15.54 -8.33 -29.74
CA PRO A 78 -16.85 -8.27 -30.40
C PRO A 78 -17.99 -7.77 -29.52
N GLU A 79 -17.94 -8.05 -28.22
CA GLU A 79 -19.01 -7.72 -27.28
C GLU A 79 -18.93 -6.29 -26.72
N LEU A 80 -17.77 -5.63 -26.79
CA LEU A 80 -17.58 -4.30 -26.19
C LEU A 80 -18.50 -3.21 -26.76
N PRO A 81 -18.71 -3.11 -28.10
CA PRO A 81 -19.58 -2.06 -28.66
C PRO A 81 -21.02 -2.11 -28.11
N GLU A 82 -21.60 -3.31 -28.01
CA GLU A 82 -22.96 -3.48 -27.48
C GLU A 82 -23.04 -3.19 -25.98
N VAL A 83 -22.01 -3.56 -25.22
CA VAL A 83 -21.92 -3.23 -23.79
C VAL A 83 -21.78 -1.72 -23.58
N ASN A 84 -20.89 -1.06 -24.32
CA ASN A 84 -20.70 0.39 -24.24
C ASN A 84 -22.00 1.14 -24.55
N LYS A 85 -22.73 0.72 -25.59
CA LYS A 85 -24.04 1.30 -25.90
C LYS A 85 -25.02 1.16 -24.73
N ALA A 86 -25.13 -0.02 -24.14
CA ALA A 86 -26.01 -0.26 -22.99
C ALA A 86 -25.57 0.54 -21.74
N ILE A 87 -24.26 0.69 -21.53
CA ILE A 87 -23.69 1.52 -20.45
C ILE A 87 -24.05 3.00 -20.66
N ILE A 88 -23.96 3.52 -21.88
CA ILE A 88 -24.34 4.91 -22.21
C ILE A 88 -25.84 5.13 -21.95
N GLU A 89 -26.70 4.23 -22.42
CA GLU A 89 -28.15 4.30 -22.16
C GLU A 89 -28.49 4.28 -20.66
N LEU A 90 -27.76 3.49 -19.87
CA LEU A 90 -27.90 3.47 -18.42
C LEU A 90 -27.37 4.76 -17.78
N ALA A 91 -26.22 5.27 -18.24
CA ALA A 91 -25.65 6.52 -17.73
C ALA A 91 -26.63 7.68 -17.88
N GLU A 92 -27.32 7.80 -19.03
CA GLU A 92 -28.38 8.80 -19.23
C GLU A 92 -29.52 8.65 -18.21
N ARG A 93 -29.97 7.41 -17.96
CA ARG A 93 -31.09 7.12 -17.06
C ARG A 93 -30.76 7.45 -15.59
N TYR A 94 -29.56 7.12 -15.14
CA TYR A 94 -29.08 7.46 -13.79
C TYR A 94 -28.54 8.89 -13.71
N GLN A 95 -28.51 9.59 -14.87
CA GLN A 95 -27.83 10.85 -15.06
C GLN A 95 -26.38 10.83 -14.50
N GLY A 96 -25.72 9.68 -14.63
CA GLY A 96 -24.36 9.45 -14.16
C GLY A 96 -23.33 9.92 -15.17
N ARG A 97 -22.08 9.99 -14.72
CA ARG A 97 -20.95 10.44 -15.55
C ARG A 97 -20.28 9.24 -16.20
N LEU A 98 -19.96 9.38 -17.48
CA LEU A 98 -19.17 8.42 -18.24
C LEU A 98 -17.68 8.73 -18.06
N ILE A 99 -16.83 7.70 -18.06
CA ILE A 99 -15.38 7.85 -18.09
C ILE A 99 -14.78 6.90 -19.12
N ALA A 100 -13.73 7.34 -19.81
CA ALA A 100 -12.99 6.51 -20.74
C ALA A 100 -11.69 6.00 -20.10
N THR A 101 -11.47 4.69 -20.18
CA THR A 101 -10.25 4.03 -19.72
C THR A 101 -9.76 3.04 -20.79
N ASN A 102 -8.53 2.52 -20.64
CA ASN A 102 -7.91 1.60 -21.62
C ASN A 102 -7.36 0.31 -20.99
N ASP A 103 -7.69 0.04 -19.72
CA ASP A 103 -7.24 -1.14 -18.96
C ASP A 103 -5.76 -1.49 -19.20
N VAL A 104 -4.87 -0.52 -18.97
CA VAL A 104 -3.48 -0.57 -19.40
C VAL A 104 -2.71 -1.69 -18.68
N HIS A 105 -2.08 -2.58 -19.46
CA HIS A 105 -1.25 -3.68 -18.96
C HIS A 105 0.24 -3.55 -19.34
N TYR A 106 0.56 -2.68 -20.29
CA TYR A 106 1.94 -2.43 -20.75
C TYR A 106 2.10 -0.99 -21.25
N ILE A 107 3.33 -0.53 -21.45
CA ILE A 107 3.59 0.90 -21.75
C ILE A 107 3.42 1.16 -23.24
N ASN A 108 4.17 0.44 -24.10
CA ASN A 108 4.21 0.72 -25.53
C ASN A 108 3.49 -0.37 -26.33
N PRO A 109 2.97 -0.08 -27.54
CA PRO A 109 2.30 -1.09 -28.37
C PRO A 109 3.15 -2.34 -28.65
N GLU A 110 4.46 -2.20 -28.82
CA GLU A 110 5.40 -3.30 -29.07
C GLU A 110 5.58 -4.24 -27.86
N ASP A 111 5.24 -3.79 -26.64
CA ASP A 111 5.37 -4.58 -25.42
C ASP A 111 4.29 -5.68 -25.30
N ALA A 112 3.31 -5.71 -26.22
CA ALA A 112 2.24 -6.70 -26.21
C ALA A 112 2.77 -8.15 -26.29
N GLU A 113 3.88 -8.38 -27.01
CA GLU A 113 4.54 -9.70 -27.01
C GLU A 113 5.12 -10.06 -25.64
N LEU A 114 5.70 -9.09 -24.94
CA LEU A 114 6.25 -9.31 -23.59
C LEU A 114 5.14 -9.60 -22.59
N GLN A 115 4.00 -8.91 -22.70
CA GLN A 115 2.82 -9.18 -21.89
C GLN A 115 2.27 -10.60 -22.14
N ASP A 116 2.24 -11.05 -23.40
CA ASP A 116 1.82 -12.41 -23.75
C ASP A 116 2.73 -13.47 -23.11
N ILE A 117 4.05 -13.24 -23.12
CA ILE A 117 5.04 -14.10 -22.47
C ILE A 117 4.85 -14.11 -20.95
N LEU A 118 4.65 -12.94 -20.33
CA LEU A 118 4.43 -12.82 -18.90
C LEU A 118 3.21 -13.64 -18.45
N LEU A 119 2.12 -13.59 -19.21
CA LEU A 119 0.90 -14.34 -18.93
C LEU A 119 1.11 -15.86 -19.08
N CYS A 120 1.90 -16.30 -20.07
CA CYS A 120 2.29 -17.70 -20.21
C CYS A 120 3.06 -18.19 -18.97
N ILE A 121 4.03 -17.41 -18.48
CA ILE A 121 4.79 -17.73 -17.26
C ILE A 121 3.86 -17.80 -16.04
N GLN A 122 2.97 -16.81 -15.88
CA GLN A 122 2.04 -16.74 -14.75
C GLN A 122 1.07 -17.93 -14.70
N THR A 123 0.62 -18.40 -15.87
CA THR A 123 -0.37 -19.48 -15.98
C THR A 123 0.25 -20.87 -16.18
N GLY A 124 1.58 -20.95 -16.30
CA GLY A 124 2.28 -22.20 -16.58
C GLY A 124 2.00 -22.78 -17.97
N ALA A 125 1.56 -21.94 -18.92
CA ALA A 125 1.24 -22.34 -20.28
C ALA A 125 2.41 -22.08 -21.24
N VAL A 126 2.42 -22.78 -22.38
CA VAL A 126 3.37 -22.51 -23.48
C VAL A 126 2.70 -21.66 -24.55
N ARG A 127 3.46 -20.77 -25.20
CA ARG A 127 2.91 -19.80 -26.17
C ARG A 127 2.18 -20.44 -27.36
N THR A 128 2.55 -21.66 -27.71
CA THR A 128 1.96 -22.47 -28.80
C THR A 128 0.65 -23.15 -28.43
N ASP A 129 0.26 -23.16 -27.15
CA ASP A 129 -1.01 -23.72 -26.70
C ASP A 129 -2.17 -22.84 -27.19
N PRO A 130 -3.11 -23.36 -28.00
CA PRO A 130 -4.23 -22.57 -28.52
C PRO A 130 -5.27 -22.20 -27.45
N ASP A 131 -5.34 -22.96 -26.35
CA ASP A 131 -6.34 -22.82 -25.29
C ASP A 131 -5.81 -22.01 -24.09
N ARG A 132 -4.58 -21.51 -24.17
CA ARG A 132 -3.98 -20.69 -23.11
C ARG A 132 -4.73 -19.38 -22.90
N MET A 133 -4.62 -18.86 -21.69
CA MET A 133 -5.04 -17.49 -21.40
C MET A 133 -4.20 -16.51 -22.23
N ARG A 134 -4.88 -15.60 -22.94
CA ARG A 134 -4.26 -14.54 -23.74
C ARG A 134 -5.16 -13.30 -23.78
N MET A 135 -4.55 -12.14 -23.92
CA MET A 135 -5.30 -10.95 -24.31
C MET A 135 -5.65 -11.09 -25.80
N THR A 136 -6.91 -10.85 -26.16
CA THR A 136 -7.40 -11.04 -27.54
C THR A 136 -7.06 -9.90 -28.47
N ASP A 137 -6.64 -8.76 -27.92
CA ASP A 137 -6.29 -7.55 -28.64
C ASP A 137 -4.95 -6.99 -28.12
N LEU A 138 -4.26 -6.20 -28.94
CA LEU A 138 -2.94 -5.62 -28.64
C LEU A 138 -3.02 -4.18 -28.11
N SER A 139 -4.23 -3.66 -27.86
CA SER A 139 -4.41 -2.25 -27.53
C SER A 139 -4.38 -1.87 -26.04
N TYR A 140 -3.94 -2.77 -25.16
CA TYR A 140 -3.81 -2.53 -23.71
C TYR A 140 -2.53 -1.76 -23.32
N TYR A 141 -1.99 -0.95 -24.23
CA TYR A 141 -0.85 -0.06 -23.96
C TYR A 141 -1.30 1.30 -23.39
N LEU A 142 -0.35 2.11 -22.93
CA LEU A 142 -0.64 3.48 -22.51
C LEU A 142 -0.83 4.37 -23.75
N ARG A 143 -2.08 4.47 -24.21
CA ARG A 143 -2.46 5.33 -25.35
C ARG A 143 -2.17 6.81 -25.09
N THR A 144 -1.87 7.52 -26.17
CA THR A 144 -1.78 8.97 -26.18
C THR A 144 -3.15 9.62 -25.99
N PRO A 145 -3.22 10.88 -25.51
CA PRO A 145 -4.49 11.62 -25.42
C PRO A 145 -5.23 11.71 -26.76
N GLN A 146 -4.52 11.87 -27.88
CA GLN A 146 -5.11 11.98 -29.21
C GLN A 146 -5.77 10.67 -29.68
N GLU A 147 -5.14 9.53 -29.39
CA GLU A 147 -5.74 8.21 -29.66
C GLU A 147 -7.02 8.02 -28.85
N MET A 148 -6.99 8.33 -27.55
CA MET A 148 -8.16 8.23 -26.68
C MET A 148 -9.29 9.17 -27.12
N GLN A 149 -8.98 10.42 -27.48
CA GLN A 149 -9.97 11.37 -28.02
C GLN A 149 -10.59 10.88 -29.33
N THR A 150 -9.81 10.23 -30.19
CA THR A 150 -10.31 9.67 -31.45
C THR A 150 -11.28 8.51 -31.18
N LEU A 151 -10.91 7.59 -30.27
CA LEU A 151 -11.73 6.44 -29.90
C LEU A 151 -13.06 6.84 -29.26
N PHE A 152 -13.05 7.86 -28.41
CA PHE A 152 -14.23 8.31 -27.66
C PHE A 152 -14.79 9.63 -28.20
N SER A 153 -14.65 9.88 -29.51
CA SER A 153 -15.10 11.12 -30.16
C SER A 153 -16.62 11.31 -30.13
N GLU A 154 -17.39 10.23 -30.00
CA GLU A 154 -18.85 10.27 -29.84
C GLU A 154 -19.29 10.64 -28.41
N VAL A 155 -18.39 10.51 -27.42
CA VAL A 155 -18.65 10.78 -25.99
C VAL A 155 -17.46 11.54 -25.39
N PRO A 156 -17.16 12.77 -25.88
CA PRO A 156 -15.95 13.51 -25.48
C PRO A 156 -15.91 13.80 -23.97
N GLU A 157 -17.06 13.93 -23.30
CA GLU A 157 -17.15 14.13 -21.85
C GLU A 157 -16.56 12.98 -21.04
N SER A 158 -16.47 11.77 -21.62
CA SER A 158 -15.85 10.62 -20.96
C SER A 158 -14.35 10.83 -20.73
N ILE A 159 -13.68 11.59 -21.60
CA ILE A 159 -12.27 11.97 -21.47
C ILE A 159 -12.15 13.11 -20.46
N GLU A 160 -13.01 14.13 -20.52
CA GLU A 160 -12.99 15.26 -19.58
C GLU A 160 -13.20 14.81 -18.13
N ASN A 161 -14.12 13.86 -17.90
CA ASN A 161 -14.36 13.31 -16.58
C ASN A 161 -13.14 12.57 -16.01
N THR A 162 -12.19 12.10 -16.82
CA THR A 162 -10.94 11.50 -16.30
C THR A 162 -10.08 12.54 -15.58
N LEU A 163 -9.98 13.76 -16.11
CA LEU A 163 -9.29 14.87 -15.46
C LEU A 163 -10.07 15.33 -14.23
N TRP A 164 -11.39 15.40 -14.33
CA TRP A 164 -12.25 15.74 -13.19
C TRP A 164 -12.05 14.80 -12.00
N ILE A 165 -11.90 13.49 -12.24
CA ILE A 165 -11.55 12.53 -11.19
C ILE A 165 -10.13 12.79 -10.67
N ALA A 166 -9.15 12.90 -11.56
CA ALA A 166 -7.75 13.06 -11.20
C ALA A 166 -7.51 14.28 -10.30
N GLU A 167 -8.16 15.41 -10.59
CA GLU A 167 -8.07 16.65 -9.82
C GLU A 167 -8.71 16.56 -8.42
N ARG A 168 -9.58 15.56 -8.19
CA ARG A 168 -10.24 15.32 -6.89
C ARG A 168 -9.52 14.28 -6.03
N CYS A 169 -8.58 13.54 -6.61
CA CYS A 169 -7.82 12.52 -5.91
C CYS A 169 -6.67 13.16 -5.12
N GLU A 170 -6.94 13.54 -3.88
CA GLU A 170 -5.95 14.12 -2.97
C GLU A 170 -5.57 13.09 -1.89
N VAL A 171 -4.38 12.50 -2.02
CA VAL A 171 -3.86 11.48 -1.09
C VAL A 171 -2.46 11.88 -0.66
N ASP A 172 -2.29 12.16 0.63
CA ASP A 172 -0.97 12.41 1.22
C ASP A 172 -0.38 11.10 1.76
N LEU A 173 0.73 10.68 1.16
CA LEU A 173 1.54 9.53 1.61
C LEU A 173 2.81 9.99 2.35
N GLY A 174 2.91 11.29 2.67
CA GLY A 174 3.97 11.85 3.49
C GLY A 174 3.98 11.22 4.88
N PHE A 175 5.18 10.98 5.39
CA PHE A 175 5.40 10.52 6.75
C PHE A 175 5.77 11.72 7.62
N GLU A 176 4.93 12.06 8.60
CA GLU A 176 5.28 13.03 9.63
C GLU A 176 6.03 12.33 10.78
N GLY A 177 7.35 12.49 10.81
CA GLY A 177 8.18 11.98 11.90
C GLY A 177 8.25 10.44 11.96
N TYR A 178 8.55 9.93 13.16
CA TYR A 178 8.67 8.49 13.42
C TYR A 178 7.46 7.99 14.19
N HIS A 179 6.79 6.96 13.67
CA HIS A 179 5.72 6.26 14.39
C HIS A 179 6.32 5.13 15.25
N LEU A 180 6.90 5.50 16.39
CA LEU A 180 7.41 4.53 17.36
C LEU A 180 6.25 3.94 18.18
N PRO A 181 6.26 2.63 18.49
CA PRO A 181 5.32 2.05 19.44
C PRO A 181 5.40 2.72 20.81
N ASP A 182 4.26 2.79 21.51
CA ASP A 182 4.22 3.23 22.91
C ASP A 182 5.01 2.24 23.78
N PHE A 183 6.07 2.74 24.44
CA PHE A 183 6.85 1.96 25.40
C PHE A 183 6.47 2.36 26.83
N LYS A 184 5.99 1.40 27.61
CA LYS A 184 5.58 1.64 29.00
C LYS A 184 6.80 1.61 29.92
N VAL A 185 7.03 2.72 30.61
CA VAL A 185 8.01 2.85 31.70
C VAL A 185 7.31 2.82 33.06
N PRO A 186 8.03 2.58 34.17
CA PRO A 186 7.45 2.66 35.52
C PRO A 186 6.82 4.03 35.81
N GLU A 187 5.86 4.09 36.74
CA GLU A 187 5.02 5.29 36.98
C GLU A 187 5.80 6.55 37.38
N ASP A 188 6.96 6.39 38.00
CA ASP A 188 7.86 7.45 38.45
C ASP A 188 8.88 7.89 37.39
N HIS A 189 8.79 7.35 36.17
CA HIS A 189 9.73 7.60 35.09
C HIS A 189 9.11 8.19 33.82
N THR A 190 9.90 9.01 33.15
CA THR A 190 9.79 9.31 31.70
C THR A 190 10.69 8.35 30.91
N THR A 191 10.48 8.24 29.58
CA THR A 191 11.37 7.45 28.70
C THR A 191 12.82 7.94 28.74
N GLU A 192 13.03 9.25 28.88
CA GLU A 192 14.35 9.86 29.10
C GLU A 192 14.97 9.38 30.42
N SER A 193 14.28 9.58 31.55
CA SER A 193 14.82 9.22 32.88
C SER A 193 15.07 7.72 33.02
N TYR A 194 14.20 6.88 32.43
CA TYR A 194 14.34 5.44 32.50
C TYR A 194 15.51 4.95 31.64
N LEU A 195 15.66 5.51 30.44
CA LEU A 195 16.82 5.23 29.59
C LEU A 195 18.12 5.63 30.29
N HIS A 196 18.15 6.81 30.91
CA HIS A 196 19.28 7.29 31.68
C HIS A 196 19.67 6.31 32.80
N ASP A 197 18.70 5.89 33.63
CA ASP A 197 18.96 4.97 34.75
C ASP A 197 19.46 3.59 34.29
N LEU A 198 18.92 3.07 33.18
CA LEU A 198 19.42 1.84 32.57
C LEU A 198 20.85 1.99 32.07
N CYS A 199 21.18 3.13 31.46
CA CYS A 199 22.52 3.41 30.99
C CYS A 199 23.51 3.60 32.13
N GLU A 200 23.13 4.25 33.22
CA GLU A 200 23.95 4.38 34.44
C GLU A 200 24.27 3.00 35.04
N ALA A 201 23.25 2.15 35.20
CA ALA A 201 23.44 0.78 35.66
C ALA A 201 24.34 -0.02 34.71
N GLY A 202 24.14 0.14 33.40
CA GLY A 202 24.94 -0.48 32.35
C GLY A 202 26.40 -0.01 32.36
N LEU A 203 26.65 1.28 32.57
CA LEU A 203 27.98 1.86 32.62
C LEU A 203 28.80 1.26 33.78
N VAL A 204 28.19 1.18 34.97
CA VAL A 204 28.82 0.55 36.14
C VAL A 204 29.06 -0.93 35.90
N ALA A 205 28.12 -1.65 35.27
CA ALA A 205 28.27 -3.07 34.98
C ALA A 205 29.39 -3.37 33.96
N ARG A 206 29.57 -2.49 32.96
CA ARG A 206 30.59 -2.66 31.89
C ARG A 206 31.99 -2.22 32.33
N TYR A 207 32.10 -1.05 32.97
CA TYR A 207 33.39 -0.41 33.25
C TYR A 207 33.84 -0.51 34.72
N GLY A 208 32.97 -0.94 35.64
CA GLY A 208 33.32 -1.15 37.05
C GLY A 208 33.87 0.13 37.70
N PRO A 209 35.03 0.08 38.39
CA PRO A 209 35.62 1.27 39.03
C PRO A 209 35.92 2.42 38.07
N ARG A 210 36.11 2.14 36.77
CA ARG A 210 36.40 3.14 35.75
C ARG A 210 35.16 3.89 35.28
N ALA A 211 33.95 3.46 35.64
CA ALA A 211 32.71 4.17 35.30
C ALA A 211 32.66 5.61 35.89
N GLY A 212 33.52 5.91 36.87
CA GLY A 212 33.71 7.26 37.41
C GLY A 212 34.62 8.16 36.57
N ASP A 213 35.38 7.62 35.62
CA ASP A 213 36.33 8.40 34.82
C ASP A 213 35.59 9.32 33.85
N SER A 214 36.09 10.55 33.70
CA SER A 214 35.41 11.60 32.93
C SER A 214 35.16 11.20 31.47
N ILE A 215 36.06 10.45 30.85
CA ILE A 215 35.95 10.01 29.45
C ILE A 215 34.66 9.19 29.19
N TYR A 216 34.23 8.37 30.14
CA TYR A 216 33.05 7.53 29.98
C TYR A 216 31.77 8.29 30.29
N ARG A 217 31.78 9.09 31.36
CA ARG A 217 30.62 9.90 31.77
C ARG A 217 30.30 10.98 30.76
N GLU A 218 31.30 11.77 30.36
CA GLU A 218 31.10 12.83 29.37
C GLU A 218 30.60 12.27 28.03
N ARG A 219 31.07 11.08 27.62
CA ARG A 219 30.58 10.43 26.40
C ARG A 219 29.14 9.93 26.55
N LEU A 220 28.80 9.33 27.68
CA LEU A 220 27.44 8.84 27.94
C LEU A 220 26.44 10.00 27.98
N ASP A 221 26.75 11.06 28.74
CA ASP A 221 25.92 12.26 28.87
C ASP A 221 25.69 12.92 27.50
N TYR A 222 26.75 13.04 26.69
CA TYR A 222 26.66 13.59 25.34
C TYR A 222 25.73 12.79 24.42
N GLU A 223 25.86 11.46 24.42
CA GLU A 223 25.00 10.61 23.59
C GLU A 223 23.54 10.64 24.07
N LEU A 224 23.30 10.58 25.39
CA LEU A 224 21.95 10.64 25.95
C LEU A 224 21.26 11.99 25.64
N ASP A 225 21.97 13.11 25.72
CA ASP A 225 21.43 14.43 25.36
C ASP A 225 21.00 14.48 23.89
N ILE A 226 21.84 13.99 22.96
CA ILE A 226 21.50 13.93 21.53
C ILE A 226 20.29 13.01 21.30
N ILE A 227 20.27 11.83 21.90
CA ILE A 227 19.16 10.88 21.76
C ILE A 227 17.85 11.51 22.24
N ASN A 228 17.90 12.25 23.34
CA ASN A 228 16.74 12.96 23.86
C ASN A 228 16.28 14.08 22.93
N GLN A 229 17.21 14.93 22.46
CA GLN A 229 16.91 16.01 21.52
C GLN A 229 16.30 15.52 20.20
N MET A 230 16.72 14.34 19.73
CA MET A 230 16.17 13.72 18.53
C MET A 230 14.87 12.94 18.78
N GLY A 231 14.42 12.78 20.03
CA GLY A 231 13.20 12.06 20.38
C GLY A 231 13.32 10.54 20.29
N PHE A 232 14.54 9.98 20.42
CA PHE A 232 14.81 8.55 20.22
C PHE A 232 14.91 7.72 21.51
N ASN A 233 14.58 8.28 22.67
CA ASN A 233 14.61 7.54 23.93
C ASN A 233 13.80 6.24 23.84
N THR A 234 12.57 6.33 23.32
CA THR A 234 11.65 5.19 23.13
C THR A 234 12.24 4.12 22.21
N TYR A 235 12.95 4.52 21.15
CA TYR A 235 13.59 3.59 20.23
C TYR A 235 14.66 2.75 20.95
N PHE A 236 15.55 3.41 21.73
CA PHE A 236 16.57 2.70 22.49
C PHE A 236 15.98 1.76 23.54
N LEU A 237 14.90 2.17 24.21
CA LEU A 237 14.20 1.31 25.17
C LEU A 237 13.56 0.08 24.52
N ILE A 238 12.94 0.23 23.35
CA ILE A 238 12.38 -0.91 22.59
C ILE A 238 13.48 -1.91 22.22
N VAL A 239 14.59 -1.42 21.65
CA VAL A 239 15.69 -2.30 21.22
C VAL A 239 16.37 -2.96 22.41
N TRP A 240 16.58 -2.22 23.51
CA TRP A 240 17.07 -2.76 24.78
C TRP A 240 16.19 -3.90 25.28
N ASP A 241 14.86 -3.72 25.31
CA ASP A 241 13.92 -4.73 25.81
C ASP A 241 13.98 -6.03 24.98
N LEU A 242 14.06 -5.90 23.66
CA LEU A 242 14.23 -7.04 22.75
C LEU A 242 15.55 -7.79 23.00
N CYS A 243 16.66 -7.05 23.14
CA CYS A 243 17.98 -7.63 23.41
C CYS A 243 18.04 -8.31 24.78
N ARG A 244 17.51 -7.65 25.82
CA ARG A 244 17.42 -8.20 27.18
C ARG A 244 16.62 -9.51 27.18
N PHE A 245 15.44 -9.51 26.57
CA PHE A 245 14.60 -10.71 26.48
C PHE A 245 15.33 -11.84 25.75
N ALA A 246 16.02 -11.54 24.64
CA ALA A 246 16.80 -12.53 23.92
C ALA A 246 17.89 -13.16 24.81
N LEU A 247 18.65 -12.36 25.59
CA LEU A 247 19.62 -12.90 26.56
C LEU A 247 18.96 -13.81 27.59
N GLU A 248 17.86 -13.37 28.20
CA GLU A 248 17.15 -14.12 29.26
C GLU A 248 16.60 -15.46 28.76
N GLN A 249 16.21 -15.53 27.49
CA GLN A 249 15.73 -16.77 26.84
C GLN A 249 16.85 -17.60 26.20
N GLY A 250 18.12 -17.20 26.32
CA GLY A 250 19.24 -17.88 25.67
C GLY A 250 19.20 -17.80 24.14
N ILE A 251 18.52 -16.80 23.58
CA ILE A 251 18.48 -16.51 22.16
C ILE A 251 19.68 -15.63 21.81
N TRP A 252 20.57 -16.15 20.99
CA TRP A 252 21.74 -15.40 20.54
C TRP A 252 21.36 -14.24 19.61
N TYR A 253 21.90 -13.05 19.86
CA TYR A 253 21.84 -11.90 18.97
C TYR A 253 23.20 -11.20 18.88
N ASN A 254 23.33 -10.30 17.90
CA ASN A 254 24.50 -9.42 17.78
C ASN A 254 24.10 -8.12 17.07
N ALA A 255 24.75 -7.01 17.42
CA ALA A 255 24.62 -5.74 16.71
C ALA A 255 25.54 -5.68 15.47
N ARG A 256 25.12 -4.93 14.44
CA ARG A 256 25.93 -4.60 13.26
C ARG A 256 25.68 -3.15 12.85
N GLY A 257 26.61 -2.59 12.06
CA GLY A 257 26.51 -1.22 11.58
C GLY A 257 26.92 -0.19 12.63
N SER A 258 26.45 1.05 12.48
CA SER A 258 26.85 2.20 13.28
C SER A 258 26.49 2.09 14.77
N ALA A 259 25.54 1.23 15.14
CA ALA A 259 25.15 1.01 16.52
C ALA A 259 26.32 0.58 17.44
N ALA A 260 27.36 -0.07 16.87
CA ALA A 260 28.54 -0.47 17.62
C ALA A 260 29.40 0.71 18.12
N GLY A 261 29.22 1.92 17.57
CA GLY A 261 29.94 3.13 17.98
C GLY A 261 29.28 3.91 19.12
N SER A 262 28.16 3.45 19.66
CA SER A 262 27.41 4.14 20.72
C SER A 262 27.69 3.53 22.09
N ILE A 263 28.12 4.35 23.04
CA ILE A 263 28.30 3.93 24.44
C ILE A 263 26.95 3.62 25.09
N VAL A 264 25.89 4.35 24.72
CA VAL A 264 24.51 4.06 25.17
C VAL A 264 24.10 2.65 24.76
N ALA A 265 24.30 2.29 23.49
CA ALA A 265 23.99 0.94 23.00
C ALA A 265 24.83 -0.15 23.71
N TYR A 266 26.09 0.15 24.05
CA TYR A 266 26.96 -0.79 24.78
C TYR A 266 26.52 -0.99 26.23
N CYS A 267 26.15 0.10 26.92
CA CYS A 267 25.65 0.08 28.30
C CYS A 267 24.33 -0.70 28.40
N LEU A 268 23.43 -0.53 27.43
CA LEU A 268 22.18 -1.27 27.33
C LEU A 268 22.37 -2.74 26.91
N GLY A 269 23.57 -3.13 26.49
CA GLY A 269 23.84 -4.47 25.96
C GLY A 269 23.20 -4.75 24.61
N ILE A 270 22.82 -3.70 23.88
CA ILE A 270 22.41 -3.79 22.47
C ILE A 270 23.62 -4.20 21.62
N THR A 271 24.79 -3.59 21.86
CA THR A 271 26.08 -4.02 21.31
C THR A 271 26.96 -4.63 22.40
N LEU A 272 27.87 -5.51 21.96
CA LEU A 272 28.85 -6.19 22.82
C LEU A 272 30.28 -5.63 22.66
N VAL A 273 30.47 -4.68 21.75
CA VAL A 273 31.77 -4.05 21.46
C VAL A 273 31.85 -2.71 22.21
N ASP A 274 32.94 -2.51 22.97
CA ASP A 274 33.22 -1.24 23.63
C ASP A 274 33.63 -0.19 22.59
N PRO A 275 32.84 0.89 22.39
CA PRO A 275 33.18 1.91 21.42
C PRO A 275 34.43 2.69 21.83
N ILE A 276 34.63 3.00 23.11
CA ILE A 276 35.75 3.84 23.58
C ILE A 276 37.10 3.15 23.43
N GLU A 277 37.14 1.83 23.62
CA GLU A 277 38.36 1.04 23.40
C GLU A 277 38.75 0.98 21.91
N HIS A 278 37.77 1.09 21.01
CA HIS A 278 37.96 0.78 19.59
C HIS A 278 37.74 1.95 18.60
N GLY A 279 37.26 3.13 19.04
CA GLY A 279 37.22 4.37 18.25
C GLY A 279 35.96 5.22 18.43
#